data_AF-A0AAW6P1X9-F1
#
_entry.id   AF-A0AAW6P1X9-F1
#
_cell.length_a   1.000
_cell.length_b   1.000
_cell.length_c   1.000
_cell.angle_alpha   90.00
_cell.angle_beta   90.00
_cell.angle_gamma   90.00
#
_symmetry.space_group_name_H-M   'P 1'
#
loop_
_entity.id
_entity.type
_entity.pdbx_description
1 polymer ?
#
loop_
_entity_poly.entity_id
_entity_poly.type
_entity_poly.pdbx_seq_one_letter_code
_entity_poly.pdbx_strand_id
1 'polypeptide(L)' 'MKTNQAPVSGETVPAGVKVKITSANGHRHAGTKHPQGTVITVTEGDAKLIVDTFKVGERVKGE' A
#
# COMPACT_ATOMS: atom_id res chain seq x y z
N MET A 1 -36.94 2.43 12.29
CA MET A 1 -36.47 1.72 11.08
C MET A 1 -34.95 1.69 11.15
N LYS A 2 -34.34 0.50 11.12
CA LYS A 2 -32.88 0.31 11.25
C LYS A 2 -32.23 0.67 9.92
N THR A 3 -31.73 1.89 9.80
CA THR A 3 -30.90 2.26 8.66
C THR A 3 -29.49 1.76 8.94
N ASN A 4 -29.15 0.60 8.40
CA ASN A 4 -27.77 0.13 8.29
C ASN A 4 -27.00 1.19 7.49
N GLN A 5 -26.39 2.13 8.21
CA GLN A 5 -25.46 3.09 7.65
C GLN A 5 -24.18 2.33 7.37
N ALA A 6 -24.10 1.70 6.19
CA ALA A 6 -22.83 1.30 5.62
C ALA A 6 -21.91 2.52 5.65
N PRO A 7 -20.66 2.41 6.14
CA PRO A 7 -19.77 3.55 6.11
C PRO A 7 -19.57 3.94 4.65
N VAL A 8 -19.90 5.20 4.37
CA VAL A 8 -19.54 5.92 3.16
C VAL A 8 -18.01 5.98 3.07
N SER A 9 -17.39 4.97 2.50
CA SER A 9 -16.02 5.06 1.98
C SER A 9 -16.04 4.75 0.50
N GLY A 10 -16.64 5.67 -0.26
CA GLY A 10 -16.37 5.85 -1.69
C GLY A 10 -14.97 6.43 -1.90
N GLU A 11 -13.95 5.82 -1.30
CA GLU A 11 -12.61 5.93 -1.87
C GLU A 11 -12.64 4.97 -3.05
N THR A 12 -12.66 5.52 -4.26
CA THR A 12 -12.12 4.82 -5.42
C THR A 12 -10.66 4.52 -5.08
N VAL A 13 -10.39 3.47 -4.32
CA VAL A 13 -9.04 2.96 -4.14
C VAL A 13 -8.64 2.58 -5.56
N PRO A 14 -7.75 3.33 -6.24
CA PRO A 14 -7.29 2.91 -7.55
C PRO A 14 -6.82 1.48 -7.37
N ALA A 15 -7.17 0.58 -8.28
CA ALA A 15 -6.76 -0.83 -8.25
C ALA A 15 -5.23 -0.88 -8.12
N GLY A 16 -4.77 -0.86 -6.89
CA GLY A 16 -3.41 -0.50 -6.53
C GLY A 16 -2.68 -1.76 -6.17
N VAL A 17 -1.40 -1.78 -6.52
CA VAL A 17 -0.54 -2.90 -6.16
C VAL A 17 -0.25 -2.81 -4.68
N LYS A 18 -0.56 -3.89 -3.96
CA LYS A 18 -0.14 -4.04 -2.57
C LYS A 18 1.35 -4.36 -2.54
N VAL A 19 2.10 -3.60 -1.76
CA VAL A 19 3.53 -3.80 -1.56
C VAL A 19 3.81 -3.86 -0.06
N LYS A 20 4.46 -4.93 0.39
CA LYS A 20 4.94 -5.09 1.76
C LYS A 20 6.31 -4.47 1.88
N ILE A 21 6.49 -3.54 2.80
CA ILE A 21 7.81 -2.94 3.07
C ILE A 21 8.68 -3.98 3.79
N THR A 22 9.84 -4.30 3.20
CA THR A 22 10.79 -5.29 3.72
C THR A 22 12.02 -4.64 4.33
N SER A 23 12.27 -3.36 4.04
CA SER A 23 13.37 -2.57 4.61
C SER A 23 13.24 -2.41 6.13
N ALA A 24 14.32 -2.74 6.85
CA ALA A 24 14.41 -2.61 8.31
C ALA A 24 14.25 -1.15 8.79
N ASN A 25 14.70 -0.18 7.98
CA ASN A 25 14.53 1.25 8.27
C ASN A 25 13.15 1.80 7.89
N GLY A 26 12.28 0.95 7.35
CA GLY A 26 11.01 1.32 6.73
C GLY A 26 11.18 1.97 5.36
N HIS A 27 10.08 2.51 4.84
CA HIS A 27 10.03 3.25 3.58
C HIS A 27 9.10 4.46 3.71
N ARG A 28 9.52 5.62 3.19
CA ARG A 28 8.68 6.83 3.19
C ARG A 28 7.96 6.94 1.86
N HIS A 29 6.63 6.92 1.89
CA HIS A 29 5.78 7.04 0.72
C HIS A 29 4.67 8.06 1.00
N ALA A 30 4.35 8.93 0.03
CA ALA A 30 3.34 9.97 0.16
C ALA A 30 3.46 10.82 1.46
N GLY A 31 4.70 11.12 1.89
CA GLY A 31 4.96 11.89 3.12
C GLY A 31 4.95 11.08 4.42
N THR A 32 4.38 9.88 4.43
CA THR A 32 4.28 9.00 5.61
C THR A 32 5.40 7.96 5.63
N LYS A 33 5.99 7.70 6.81
CA LYS A 33 7.01 6.66 6.98
C LYS A 33 6.33 5.35 7.41
N HIS A 34 6.44 4.33 6.56
CA HIS A 34 5.91 3.00 6.82
C HIS A 34 7.02 2.09 7.38
N PRO A 35 6.81 1.48 8.57
CA PRO A 35 7.78 0.56 9.14
C PRO A 35 7.84 -0.77 8.37
N GLN A 36 8.88 -1.56 8.63
CA GLN A 36 9.03 -2.91 8.09
C GLN A 36 7.78 -3.76 8.39
N GLY A 37 7.37 -4.58 7.44
CA GLY A 37 6.20 -5.45 7.53
C GLY A 37 4.88 -4.78 7.16
N THR A 38 4.84 -3.45 7.05
CA THR A 38 3.64 -2.72 6.63
C THR A 38 3.31 -3.01 5.17
N VAL A 39 2.04 -3.32 4.89
CA VAL A 39 1.53 -3.42 3.53
C VAL A 39 0.90 -2.08 3.14
N ILE A 40 1.40 -1.48 2.08
CA ILE A 40 0.86 -0.25 1.50
C ILE A 40 0.28 -0.54 0.12
N THR A 41 -0.75 0.21 -0.26
CA THR A 41 -1.34 0.14 -1.59
C THR A 41 -0.82 1.32 -2.39
N VAL A 42 -0.14 1.05 -3.50
CA VAL A 42 0.52 2.06 -4.34
C VAL A 42 0.17 1.83 -5.81
N THR A 43 0.53 2.78 -6.69
CA THR A 43 0.37 2.59 -8.14
C THR A 43 1.35 1.52 -8.67
N GLU A 44 1.13 0.98 -9.86
CA GLU A 44 2.08 0.03 -10.48
C GLU A 44 3.47 0.64 -10.67
N GLY A 45 3.55 1.92 -11.04
CA GLY A 45 4.79 2.64 -11.21
C GLY A 45 5.56 2.76 -9.90
N ASP A 46 4.88 3.17 -8.83
CA ASP A 46 5.47 3.22 -7.48
C ASP A 46 5.88 1.83 -6.99
N ALA A 47 5.07 0.80 -7.21
CA ALA A 47 5.42 -0.57 -6.84
C ALA A 47 6.70 -1.02 -7.53
N LYS A 48 6.88 -0.68 -8.83
CA LYS A 48 8.12 -0.96 -9.55
C LYS A 48 9.30 -0.22 -8.94
N LEU A 49 9.14 1.05 -8.59
CA LEU A 49 10.21 1.80 -7.93
C LEU A 49 10.57 1.19 -6.56
N ILE A 50 9.58 0.87 -5.74
CA ILE A 50 9.78 0.35 -4.38
C ILE A 50 10.47 -1.03 -4.40
N VAL A 51 10.06 -1.90 -5.32
CA VAL A 51 10.51 -3.29 -5.40
C VAL A 51 11.78 -3.41 -6.24
N ASP A 52 11.79 -2.86 -7.45
CA ASP A 52 12.86 -3.07 -8.43
C ASP A 52 14.00 -2.05 -8.27
N THR A 53 13.70 -0.78 -7.97
CA THR A 53 14.71 0.29 -7.86
C THR A 53 15.26 0.43 -6.44
N PHE A 54 14.38 0.65 -5.47
CA PHE A 54 14.77 0.87 -4.09
C PHE A 54 15.01 -0.43 -3.32
N LYS A 55 14.43 -1.55 -3.77
CA LYS A 55 14.53 -2.87 -3.12
C LYS A 55 14.16 -2.83 -1.63
N VAL A 56 13.18 -1.99 -1.29
CA VAL A 56 12.70 -1.77 0.09
C VAL A 56 11.32 -2.37 0.34
N GLY A 57 10.74 -3.03 -0.65
CA GLY A 57 9.48 -3.76 -0.51
C GLY A 57 9.33 -4.89 -1.50
N GLU A 58 8.26 -5.66 -1.33
CA GLU A 58 7.89 -6.82 -2.15
C GLU A 58 6.41 -6.73 -2.54
N ARG A 59 6.07 -7.07 -3.78
CA ARG A 59 4.67 -7.09 -4.23
C ARG A 59 3.93 -8.23 -3.52
N VAL A 60 2.83 -7.89 -2.85
CA VAL A 60 1.91 -8.87 -2.27
C VAL A 60 0.90 -9.21 -3.36
N LYS A 61 1.02 -10.40 -3.95
CA LYS A 61 -0.07 -10.95 -4.78
C LYS A 61 -1.24 -11.23 -3.85
N GLY A 62 -2.39 -10.61 -4.13
CA GLY A 62 -3.63 -10.95 -3.46
C GLY A 62 -4.08 -12.33 -3.88
N GLU A 63 -4.36 -13.18 -2.89
CA GLU A 63 -5.27 -14.33 -2.98
C GLU A 63 -6.72 -13.84 -3.08
#